data_AF-A0A8I3ZYX3-F1
#
_entry.id   AF-A0A8I3ZYX3-F1
#
_cell.length_a   1.000
_cell.length_b   1.000
_cell.length_c   1.000
_cell.angle_alpha   90.00
_cell.angle_beta   90.00
_cell.angle_gamma   90.00
#
_symmetry.space_group_name_H-M   'P 1'
#
loop_
_entity.id
_entity.type
_entity.pdbx_description
1 polymer ?
#
loop_
_entity_poly.entity_id
_entity_poly.type
_entity_poly.pdbx_seq_one_letter_code
_entity_poly.pdbx_strand_id
1 'polypeptide(L)'
;MRPLLLLFLSCWFLESSCSRAGPADAHSLWYNFTIIRPPRPEQRWCEVHGQVDQKNFLSYECGSDKVLSVGRLEEQLNATDAWGRQLEMLREAGQRLRLELPGIELEDFTPSGPASLQARMSCECEADGHSKASWEFRCDGQKFLLFDSNSRKWTVVHAGARRMKEKWEEDRELTDLFWKVSVGDCRSWLRDFLICREKRLEPTAPPTVARGIAQSKTTATTLSPPSCFLILLCLILHCICGESFRVTGGR
;
A
#
# COMPACT_ATOMS: atom_id res chain seq x y z
N MET A 1 4.97 -10.16 37.98
CA MET A 1 5.75 -10.64 36.81
C MET A 1 4.77 -11.13 35.74
N ARG A 2 5.02 -10.79 34.46
CA ARG A 2 4.29 -11.19 33.24
C ARG A 2 3.18 -10.27 32.63
N PRO A 3 3.32 -8.94 32.63
CA PRO A 3 2.73 -8.12 31.55
C PRO A 3 3.76 -7.80 30.45
N LEU A 4 5.06 -7.75 30.78
CA LEU A 4 6.14 -7.50 29.81
C LEU A 4 6.31 -8.64 28.79
N LEU A 5 6.00 -9.89 29.16
CA LEU A 5 6.15 -11.03 28.24
C LEU A 5 5.12 -11.01 27.09
N LEU A 6 3.97 -10.34 27.28
CA LEU A 6 2.93 -10.22 26.25
C LEU A 6 3.26 -9.14 25.21
N LEU A 7 4.00 -8.11 25.59
CA LEU A 7 4.51 -7.09 24.66
C LEU A 7 5.63 -7.65 23.76
N PHE A 8 6.42 -8.60 24.26
CA PHE A 8 7.40 -9.29 23.42
C PHE A 8 6.73 -10.21 22.39
N LEU A 9 5.57 -10.81 22.70
CA LEU A 9 4.82 -11.63 21.75
C LEU A 9 4.22 -10.80 20.60
N SER A 10 3.81 -9.55 20.83
CA SER A 10 3.32 -8.67 19.75
C SER A 10 4.41 -8.23 18.77
N CYS A 11 5.70 -8.27 19.16
CA CYS A 11 6.81 -8.00 18.25
C CYS A 11 7.18 -9.19 17.37
N TRP A 12 6.91 -10.43 17.80
CA TRP A 12 7.21 -11.63 17.03
C TRP A 12 6.19 -11.90 15.90
N PHE A 13 5.01 -11.28 15.94
CA PHE A 13 4.02 -11.39 14.85
C PHE A 13 4.30 -10.46 13.65
N LEU A 14 5.36 -9.64 13.69
CA LEU A 14 5.81 -8.84 12.55
C LEU A 14 6.68 -9.64 11.55
N GLU A 15 6.93 -10.92 11.83
CA GLU A 15 8.05 -11.67 11.24
C GLU A 15 7.67 -12.68 10.13
N SER A 16 6.44 -12.68 9.62
CA SER A 16 6.16 -13.40 8.37
C SER A 16 5.37 -12.53 7.40
N SER A 17 6.13 -11.65 6.73
CA SER A 17 5.61 -10.52 5.95
C SER A 17 5.38 -10.82 4.46
N CYS A 18 5.55 -12.08 4.03
CA CYS A 18 5.41 -12.51 2.62
C CYS A 18 4.51 -13.76 2.46
N SER A 19 3.97 -14.32 3.54
CA SER A 19 3.28 -15.62 3.57
C SER A 19 1.80 -15.61 3.15
N ARG A 20 1.36 -14.55 2.47
CA ARG A 20 0.01 -14.47 1.87
C ARG A 20 0.03 -14.52 0.32
N ALA A 21 1.18 -14.82 -0.27
CA ALA A 21 1.33 -15.00 -1.71
C ALA A 21 0.97 -16.44 -2.11
N GLY A 22 0.12 -16.60 -3.13
CA GLY A 22 -0.07 -17.88 -3.77
C GLY A 22 1.19 -18.29 -4.56
N PRO A 23 1.26 -19.52 -5.08
CA PRO A 23 2.46 -20.08 -5.73
C PRO A 23 2.98 -19.33 -6.98
N ALA A 24 2.37 -18.22 -7.38
CA ALA A 24 2.69 -17.42 -8.57
C ALA A 24 2.93 -15.91 -8.31
N ASP A 25 2.85 -15.44 -7.06
CA ASP A 25 2.65 -14.01 -6.77
C ASP A 25 3.92 -13.31 -6.27
N ALA A 26 4.90 -13.15 -7.16
CA ALA A 26 6.00 -12.22 -6.89
C ALA A 26 5.52 -10.77 -7.12
N HIS A 27 5.69 -9.92 -6.12
CA HIS A 27 5.27 -8.52 -6.17
C HIS A 27 6.41 -7.57 -5.89
N SER A 28 6.40 -6.41 -6.54
CA SER A 28 7.45 -5.41 -6.39
C SER A 28 6.93 -3.99 -6.26
N LEU A 29 7.61 -3.18 -5.45
CA LEU A 29 7.40 -1.75 -5.32
C LEU A 29 8.71 -1.01 -5.51
N TRP A 30 8.75 -0.12 -6.49
CA TRP A 30 9.93 0.67 -6.82
C TRP A 30 9.64 2.17 -6.75
N TYR A 31 10.64 2.96 -6.35
CA TYR A 31 10.65 4.40 -6.49
C TYR A 31 11.92 4.85 -7.19
N ASN A 32 11.75 5.58 -8.29
CA ASN A 32 12.83 6.18 -9.05
C ASN A 32 12.91 7.67 -8.70
N PHE A 33 13.95 8.05 -7.97
CA PHE A 33 14.31 9.43 -7.68
C PHE A 33 15.18 9.96 -8.79
N THR A 34 14.91 11.18 -9.24
CA THR A 34 15.79 11.97 -10.10
C THR A 34 16.11 13.26 -9.35
N ILE A 35 17.36 13.38 -8.90
CA ILE A 35 17.87 14.54 -8.17
C ILE A 35 18.84 15.28 -9.08
N ILE A 36 18.59 16.56 -9.31
CA ILE A 36 19.45 17.42 -10.13
C ILE A 36 19.87 18.64 -9.34
N ARG A 37 21.07 19.17 -9.63
CA ARG A 37 21.44 20.50 -9.16
C ARG A 37 20.61 21.53 -9.94
N PRO A 38 19.70 22.28 -9.29
CA PRO A 38 18.85 23.19 -10.02
C PRO A 38 19.69 24.37 -10.55
N PRO A 39 19.49 24.81 -11.81
CA PRO A 39 20.17 25.98 -12.36
C PRO A 39 19.81 27.28 -11.64
N ARG A 40 18.60 27.34 -11.06
CA ARG A 40 18.04 28.48 -10.33
C ARG A 40 17.29 27.98 -9.09
N PRO A 41 17.22 28.75 -7.99
CA PRO A 41 16.58 28.31 -6.74
C PRO A 41 15.13 27.84 -6.90
N GLU A 42 14.40 28.43 -7.85
CA GLU A 42 12.96 28.20 -8.10
C GLU A 42 12.67 26.97 -8.98
N GLN A 43 13.70 26.33 -9.52
CA GLN A 43 13.52 25.25 -10.48
C GLN A 43 13.48 23.87 -9.79
N ARG A 44 12.67 22.95 -10.35
CA ARG A 44 12.54 21.58 -9.85
C ARG A 44 13.92 20.93 -9.72
N TRP A 45 14.18 20.35 -8.56
CA TRP A 45 15.43 19.66 -8.26
C TRP A 45 15.21 18.18 -7.92
N CYS A 46 13.96 17.76 -7.69
CA CYS A 46 13.58 16.39 -7.40
C CYS A 46 12.27 15.99 -8.09
N GLU A 47 12.29 14.83 -8.72
CA GLU A 47 11.10 14.12 -9.21
C GLU A 47 11.19 12.64 -8.80
N VAL A 48 10.08 12.08 -8.33
CA VAL A 48 9.97 10.69 -7.89
C VAL A 48 8.85 10.00 -8.66
N HIS A 49 9.17 8.86 -9.28
CA HIS A 49 8.19 7.99 -9.92
C HIS A 49 8.03 6.67 -9.17
N GLY A 50 6.82 6.37 -8.72
CA GLY A 50 6.46 5.13 -8.04
C GLY A 50 5.86 4.09 -8.98
N GLN A 51 6.26 2.82 -8.81
CA GLN A 51 5.78 1.67 -9.57
C GLN A 51 5.39 0.51 -8.67
N VAL A 52 4.25 -0.13 -8.93
CA VAL A 52 3.88 -1.44 -8.35
C VAL A 52 3.78 -2.43 -9.49
N ASP A 53 4.48 -3.57 -9.42
CA ASP A 53 4.51 -4.60 -10.47
C ASP A 53 4.74 -4.00 -11.86
N GLN A 54 5.75 -3.12 -11.97
CA GLN A 54 6.15 -2.40 -13.19
C GLN A 54 5.11 -1.40 -13.74
N LYS A 55 4.00 -1.16 -13.04
CA LYS A 55 2.98 -0.18 -13.42
C LYS A 55 3.19 1.11 -12.64
N ASN A 56 3.39 2.22 -13.35
CA ASN A 56 3.51 3.54 -12.76
C ASN A 56 2.20 3.92 -12.04
N PHE A 57 2.31 4.40 -10.80
CA PHE A 57 1.17 4.88 -10.03
C PHE A 57 1.38 6.24 -9.40
N LEU A 58 2.61 6.75 -9.31
CA LEU A 58 2.90 8.02 -8.67
C LEU A 58 3.89 8.81 -9.52
N SER A 59 3.59 10.09 -9.72
CA SER A 59 4.59 11.11 -10.03
C SER A 59 4.52 12.19 -8.94
N TYR A 60 5.65 12.42 -8.27
CA TYR A 60 5.76 13.30 -7.12
C TYR A 60 6.97 14.23 -7.27
N GLU A 61 6.71 15.53 -7.30
CA GLU A 61 7.74 16.56 -7.28
C GLU A 61 8.18 16.79 -5.83
N CYS A 62 9.11 15.95 -5.34
CA CYS A 62 9.50 15.96 -3.94
C CYS A 62 10.20 17.26 -3.49
N GLY A 63 10.62 18.07 -4.45
CA GLY A 63 11.26 19.35 -4.17
C GLY A 63 10.31 20.47 -3.74
N SER A 64 9.05 20.39 -4.16
CA SER A 64 7.98 21.34 -3.84
C SER A 64 6.82 20.69 -3.07
N ASP A 65 7.01 19.45 -2.63
CA ASP A 65 6.02 18.63 -1.94
C ASP A 65 4.69 18.50 -2.72
N LYS A 66 4.79 18.31 -4.03
CA LYS A 66 3.63 18.33 -4.94
C LYS A 66 3.43 16.99 -5.64
N VAL A 67 2.27 16.37 -5.43
CA VAL A 67 1.85 15.21 -6.21
C VAL A 67 1.36 15.66 -7.58
N LEU A 68 1.99 15.14 -8.65
CA LEU A 68 1.66 15.48 -10.04
C LEU A 68 0.62 14.54 -10.63
N SER A 69 0.70 13.25 -10.29
CA SER A 69 -0.30 12.25 -10.69
C SER A 69 -0.32 11.06 -9.75
N VAL A 70 -1.51 10.45 -9.62
CA VAL A 70 -1.75 9.20 -8.88
C VAL A 70 -2.57 8.25 -9.76
N GLY A 71 -2.25 6.96 -9.74
CA GLY A 71 -2.99 5.92 -10.43
C GLY A 71 -4.34 5.61 -9.78
N ARG A 72 -5.30 5.11 -10.56
CA ARG A 72 -6.68 4.84 -10.11
C ARG A 72 -6.78 3.84 -8.96
N LEU A 73 -5.85 2.89 -8.83
CA LEU A 73 -5.87 1.93 -7.73
C LEU A 73 -5.33 2.59 -6.45
N GLU A 74 -4.44 3.52 -6.63
CA GLU A 74 -3.66 4.17 -5.60
C GLU A 74 -4.37 5.43 -5.05
N GLU A 75 -5.38 5.95 -5.75
CA GLU A 75 -6.32 6.97 -5.25
C GLU A 75 -6.97 6.58 -3.91
N GLN A 76 -7.25 5.29 -3.65
CA GLN A 76 -7.81 4.87 -2.37
C GLN A 76 -6.79 4.91 -1.23
N LEU A 77 -5.53 4.63 -1.53
CA LEU A 77 -4.46 4.75 -0.55
C LEU A 77 -4.18 6.21 -0.21
N ASN A 78 -4.33 7.11 -1.19
CA ASN A 78 -4.18 8.55 -0.98
C ASN A 78 -5.05 9.11 0.15
N ALA A 79 -6.22 8.51 0.41
CA ALA A 79 -7.13 8.91 1.48
C ALA A 79 -6.74 8.38 2.88
N THR A 80 -5.57 7.76 3.03
CA THR A 80 -5.11 7.12 4.28
C THR A 80 -3.91 7.81 4.89
N ASP A 81 -3.74 7.70 6.21
CA ASP A 81 -2.53 8.19 6.91
C ASP A 81 -1.24 7.50 6.41
N ALA A 82 -1.34 6.30 5.82
CA ALA A 82 -0.20 5.59 5.25
C ALA A 82 0.40 6.32 4.05
N TRP A 83 -0.45 6.96 3.24
CA TRP A 83 0.00 7.74 2.09
C TRP A 83 0.75 9.00 2.49
N GLY A 84 0.26 9.73 3.49
CA GLY A 84 0.96 10.89 4.03
C GLY A 84 2.37 10.53 4.54
N ARG A 85 2.47 9.43 5.30
CA ARG A 85 3.79 8.90 5.74
C ARG A 85 4.67 8.47 4.58
N GLN A 86 4.09 7.92 3.52
CA GLN A 86 4.85 7.54 2.33
C GLN A 86 5.46 8.76 1.65
N LEU A 87 4.68 9.81 1.40
CA LEU A 87 5.19 11.04 0.79
C LEU A 87 6.24 11.73 1.67
N GLU A 88 6.04 11.75 2.99
CA GLU A 88 7.02 12.25 3.95
C GLU A 88 8.37 11.53 3.78
N MET A 89 8.37 10.19 3.82
CA MET A 89 9.59 9.40 3.67
C MET A 89 10.27 9.60 2.31
N LEU A 90 9.49 9.73 1.23
CA LEU A 90 10.05 10.03 -0.10
C LEU A 90 10.69 11.42 -0.14
N ARG A 91 10.09 12.40 0.52
CA ARG A 91 10.66 13.75 0.62
C ARG A 91 11.94 13.75 1.44
N GLU A 92 11.96 13.10 2.60
CA GLU A 92 13.15 12.96 3.44
C GLU A 92 14.30 12.28 2.69
N ALA A 93 14.02 11.17 1.98
CA ALA A 93 15.01 10.49 1.15
C ALA A 93 15.52 11.39 0.02
N GLY A 94 14.64 12.12 -0.67
CA GLY A 94 15.02 13.07 -1.71
C GLY A 94 15.92 14.19 -1.18
N GLN A 95 15.60 14.76 -0.01
CA GLN A 95 16.43 15.77 0.64
C GLN A 95 17.80 15.22 1.05
N ARG A 96 17.85 14.01 1.62
CA ARG A 96 19.11 13.36 1.98
C ARG A 96 20.00 13.17 0.75
N LEU A 97 19.43 12.68 -0.35
CA LEU A 97 20.15 12.51 -1.63
C LEU A 97 20.62 13.83 -2.22
N ARG A 98 19.83 14.90 -2.08
CA ARG A 98 20.23 16.26 -2.51
C ARG A 98 21.45 16.76 -1.75
N LEU A 99 21.53 16.50 -0.45
CA LEU A 99 22.68 16.88 0.37
C LEU A 99 23.95 16.11 -0.04
N GLU A 100 23.80 14.89 -0.54
CA GLU A 100 24.95 14.11 -1.03
C GLU A 100 25.45 14.53 -2.41
N LEU A 101 24.56 15.00 -3.30
CA LEU A 101 24.87 15.31 -4.69
C LEU A 101 26.13 16.18 -4.90
N PRO A 102 26.40 17.26 -4.13
CA PRO A 102 27.62 18.05 -4.28
C PRO A 102 28.92 17.32 -3.91
N GLY A 103 28.83 16.33 -3.03
CA GLY A 103 29.98 15.56 -2.55
C GLY A 103 30.08 14.17 -3.17
N ILE A 104 29.46 13.95 -4.33
CA ILE A 104 29.68 12.77 -5.15
C ILE A 104 31.00 12.97 -5.90
N GLU A 105 31.98 12.15 -5.56
CA GLU A 105 33.27 12.09 -6.24
C GLU A 105 33.31 10.83 -7.11
N LEU A 106 33.36 11.03 -8.43
CA LEU A 106 33.48 9.93 -9.38
C LEU A 106 34.87 9.91 -9.99
N GLU A 107 35.67 8.87 -9.69
CA GLU A 107 37.03 8.80 -10.22
C GLU A 107 37.07 8.47 -11.70
N ASP A 108 37.98 9.11 -12.42
CA ASP A 108 38.20 8.91 -13.86
C ASP A 108 36.92 9.01 -14.70
N PHE A 109 35.91 9.73 -14.17
CA PHE A 109 34.62 9.93 -14.81
C PHE A 109 34.30 11.43 -14.91
N THR A 110 34.05 11.89 -16.13
CA THR A 110 33.67 13.27 -16.42
C THR A 110 32.20 13.30 -16.80
N PRO A 111 31.32 13.92 -15.98
CA PRO A 111 29.91 14.08 -16.32
C PRO A 111 29.74 14.84 -17.64
N SER A 112 28.78 14.39 -18.44
CA SER A 112 28.42 14.99 -19.73
C SER A 112 27.59 16.28 -19.59
N GLY A 113 27.11 16.56 -18.38
CA GLY A 113 26.25 17.69 -18.07
C GLY A 113 26.24 18.07 -16.59
N PRO A 114 25.24 18.88 -16.15
CA PRO A 114 25.07 19.22 -14.74
C PRO A 114 24.95 17.96 -13.88
N ALA A 115 25.57 17.99 -12.71
CA ALA A 115 25.53 16.87 -11.77
C ALA A 115 24.08 16.42 -11.51
N SER A 116 23.81 15.16 -11.83
CA SER A 116 22.54 14.48 -11.61
C SER A 116 22.78 13.15 -10.91
N LEU A 117 21.85 12.79 -10.03
CA LEU A 117 21.82 11.51 -9.35
C LEU A 117 20.44 10.91 -9.56
N GLN A 118 20.39 9.72 -10.14
CA GLN A 118 19.19 8.90 -10.12
C GLN A 118 19.36 7.81 -9.07
N ALA A 119 18.37 7.66 -8.19
CA ALA A 119 18.36 6.59 -7.20
C ALA A 119 17.10 5.75 -7.41
N ARG A 120 17.24 4.43 -7.47
CA ARG A 120 16.11 3.50 -7.52
C ARG A 120 16.07 2.70 -6.24
N MET A 121 15.06 2.96 -5.42
CA MET A 121 14.71 2.10 -4.30
C MET A 121 13.78 0.99 -4.79
N SER A 122 13.99 -0.22 -4.31
CA SER A 122 13.12 -1.37 -4.60
C SER A 122 12.92 -2.23 -3.35
N CYS A 123 11.71 -2.78 -3.22
CA CYS A 123 11.45 -3.96 -2.41
C CYS A 123 10.58 -4.95 -3.18
N GLU A 124 10.83 -6.23 -2.98
CA GLU A 124 10.17 -7.35 -3.64
C GLU A 124 9.81 -8.42 -2.63
N CYS A 125 8.66 -9.03 -2.81
CA CYS A 125 8.20 -10.20 -2.06
C CYS A 125 8.05 -11.35 -3.06
N GLU A 126 8.81 -12.42 -2.86
CA GLU A 126 8.73 -13.64 -3.66
C GLU A 126 7.65 -14.59 -3.11
N ALA A 127 7.17 -15.49 -3.97
CA ALA A 127 6.11 -16.43 -3.65
C ALA A 127 6.49 -17.42 -2.52
N ASP A 128 7.78 -17.68 -2.34
CA ASP A 128 8.31 -18.54 -1.28
C ASP A 128 8.50 -17.81 0.06
N GLY A 129 8.12 -16.54 0.12
CA GLY A 129 8.23 -15.72 1.31
C GLY A 129 9.54 -14.96 1.45
N HIS A 130 10.51 -15.16 0.55
CA HIS A 130 11.73 -14.37 0.55
C HIS A 130 11.43 -12.93 0.12
N SER A 131 12.21 -11.99 0.65
CA SER A 131 12.10 -10.58 0.29
C SER A 131 13.45 -10.02 -0.10
N LYS A 132 13.48 -9.26 -1.19
CA LYS A 132 14.65 -8.54 -1.66
C LYS A 132 14.40 -7.05 -1.54
N ALA A 133 15.42 -6.29 -1.15
CA ALA A 133 15.36 -4.84 -1.03
C ALA A 133 16.72 -4.26 -1.39
N SER A 134 16.72 -3.23 -2.22
CA SER A 134 17.96 -2.61 -2.67
C SER A 134 17.80 -1.15 -3.07
N TRP A 135 18.93 -0.45 -3.11
CA TRP A 135 19.05 0.85 -3.76
C TRP A 135 20.11 0.82 -4.85
N GLU A 136 19.74 1.30 -6.04
CA GLU A 136 20.64 1.47 -7.16
C GLU A 136 20.88 2.96 -7.42
N PHE A 137 22.15 3.36 -7.56
CA PHE A 137 22.54 4.75 -7.78
C PHE A 137 23.21 4.91 -9.13
N ARG A 138 22.73 5.89 -9.90
CA ARG A 138 23.20 6.21 -11.24
C ARG A 138 23.58 7.67 -11.36
N CYS A 139 24.64 7.93 -12.10
CA CYS A 139 25.07 9.26 -12.51
C CYS A 139 25.13 9.27 -14.04
N ASP A 140 24.55 10.29 -14.67
CA ASP A 140 24.43 10.39 -16.14
C ASP A 140 23.88 9.11 -16.80
N GLY A 141 22.91 8.45 -16.14
CA GLY A 141 22.26 7.22 -16.61
C GLY A 141 23.06 5.94 -16.40
N GLN A 142 24.36 6.02 -16.07
CA GLN A 142 25.21 4.87 -15.79
C GLN A 142 25.11 4.46 -14.33
N LYS A 143 25.09 3.15 -14.04
CA LYS A 143 25.02 2.61 -12.67
C LYS A 143 26.42 2.62 -12.03
N PHE A 144 26.54 3.30 -10.90
CA PHE A 144 27.80 3.41 -10.17
C PHE A 144 27.85 2.55 -8.93
N LEU A 145 26.77 2.55 -8.15
CA LEU A 145 26.75 1.95 -6.82
C LEU A 145 25.44 1.19 -6.59
N LEU A 146 25.53 0.09 -5.85
CA LEU A 146 24.41 -0.71 -5.40
C LEU A 146 24.50 -0.89 -3.89
N PHE A 147 23.41 -0.64 -3.19
CA PHE A 147 23.24 -1.00 -1.78
C PHE A 147 22.27 -2.17 -1.69
N ASP A 148 22.77 -3.32 -1.25
CA ASP A 148 21.95 -4.46 -0.88
C ASP A 148 21.43 -4.21 0.54
N SER A 149 20.14 -3.89 0.65
CA SER A 149 19.56 -3.50 1.93
C SER A 149 19.36 -4.70 2.86
N ASN A 150 19.14 -5.91 2.32
CA ASN A 150 19.00 -7.11 3.14
C ASN A 150 20.27 -7.41 3.94
N SER A 151 21.43 -7.27 3.30
CA SER A 151 22.74 -7.51 3.90
C SER A 151 23.45 -6.25 4.40
N ARG A 152 22.89 -5.07 4.12
CA ARG A 152 23.47 -3.74 4.36
C ARG A 152 24.86 -3.58 3.74
N LYS A 153 25.05 -4.10 2.52
CA LYS A 153 26.34 -4.10 1.82
C LYS A 153 26.34 -3.16 0.63
N TRP A 154 27.40 -2.37 0.54
CA TRP A 154 27.68 -1.50 -0.60
C TRP A 154 28.55 -2.21 -1.63
N THR A 155 28.12 -2.19 -2.89
CA THR A 155 28.83 -2.81 -4.02
C THR A 155 29.14 -1.77 -5.09
N VAL A 156 30.42 -1.63 -5.42
CA VAL A 156 30.90 -0.83 -6.55
C VAL A 156 30.52 -1.54 -7.85
N VAL A 157 29.81 -0.84 -8.74
CA VAL A 157 29.47 -1.34 -10.08
C VAL A 157 30.34 -0.70 -11.15
N HIS A 158 30.62 0.60 -11.01
CA HIS A 158 31.54 1.33 -11.87
C HIS A 158 32.82 1.66 -11.10
N ALA A 159 33.99 1.49 -11.73
CA ALA A 159 35.29 1.68 -11.06
C ALA A 159 35.46 3.06 -10.42
N GLY A 160 34.89 4.08 -11.06
CA GLY A 160 34.84 5.45 -10.55
C GLY A 160 33.86 5.71 -9.41
N ALA A 161 33.31 4.68 -8.74
CA ALA A 161 32.41 4.87 -7.59
C ALA A 161 33.09 4.61 -6.24
N ARG A 162 34.43 4.50 -6.21
CA ARG A 162 35.14 3.99 -5.03
C ARG A 162 35.09 4.98 -3.87
N ARG A 163 35.45 6.25 -4.10
CA ARG A 163 35.33 7.31 -3.08
C ARG A 163 33.88 7.56 -2.68
N MET A 164 32.95 7.52 -3.63
CA MET A 164 31.52 7.60 -3.34
C MET A 164 31.10 6.48 -2.37
N LYS A 165 31.51 5.23 -2.61
CA LYS A 165 31.26 4.10 -1.71
C LYS A 165 31.85 4.34 -0.33
N GLU A 166 33.14 4.65 -0.24
CA GLU A 166 33.86 4.82 1.02
C GLU A 166 33.16 5.88 1.90
N LYS A 167 32.82 7.04 1.31
CA LYS A 167 32.07 8.10 2.00
C LYS A 167 30.69 7.64 2.49
N TRP A 168 29.91 6.98 1.63
CA TRP A 168 28.52 6.61 1.96
C TRP A 168 28.42 5.42 2.92
N GLU A 169 29.42 4.54 2.92
CA GLU A 169 29.51 3.42 3.85
C GLU A 169 29.91 3.87 5.27
N GLU A 170 30.72 4.93 5.39
CA GLU A 170 31.04 5.56 6.67
C GLU A 170 29.84 6.35 7.25
N ASP A 171 28.94 6.79 6.39
CA ASP A 171 27.72 7.49 6.79
C ASP A 171 26.63 6.50 7.27
N ARG A 172 26.60 6.33 8.59
CA ARG A 172 25.63 5.44 9.25
C ARG A 172 24.20 5.91 9.10
N GLU A 173 23.95 7.22 9.14
CA GLU A 173 22.59 7.77 9.05
C GLU A 173 22.02 7.56 7.64
N LEU A 174 22.83 7.76 6.61
CA LEU A 174 22.48 7.48 5.23
C LEU A 174 22.18 5.99 5.01
N THR A 175 23.05 5.13 5.52
CA THR A 175 22.90 3.67 5.41
C THR A 175 21.64 3.20 6.15
N ASP A 176 21.38 3.70 7.35
CA ASP A 176 20.18 3.36 8.13
C ASP A 176 18.90 3.89 7.49
N LEU A 177 18.92 5.09 6.89
CA LEU A 177 17.80 5.62 6.12
C LEU A 177 17.45 4.69 4.95
N PHE A 178 18.43 4.33 4.11
CA PHE A 178 18.19 3.46 2.97
C PHE A 178 17.69 2.08 3.38
N TRP A 179 18.27 1.52 4.45
CA TRP A 179 17.81 0.26 5.02
C TRP A 179 16.36 0.37 5.52
N LYS A 180 16.03 1.37 6.34
CA LYS A 180 14.70 1.55 6.92
C LYS A 180 13.64 1.73 5.84
N VAL A 181 13.91 2.58 4.85
CA VAL A 181 12.98 2.86 3.75
C VAL A 181 12.71 1.61 2.90
N SER A 182 13.75 0.84 2.57
CA SER A 182 13.61 -0.29 1.63
C SER A 182 13.21 -1.61 2.29
N VAL A 183 13.69 -1.90 3.50
CA VAL A 183 13.37 -3.13 4.23
C VAL A 183 12.15 -2.95 5.14
N GLY A 184 11.95 -1.78 5.72
CA GLY A 184 10.81 -1.48 6.60
C GLY A 184 9.63 -0.93 5.82
N ASP A 185 9.71 0.34 5.46
CA ASP A 185 8.57 1.12 4.98
C ASP A 185 8.03 0.59 3.64
N CYS A 186 8.91 0.30 2.68
CA CYS A 186 8.54 -0.21 1.36
C CYS A 186 7.72 -1.50 1.44
N ARG A 187 8.10 -2.44 2.32
CA ARG A 187 7.35 -3.69 2.50
C ARG A 187 5.96 -3.45 3.05
N SER A 188 5.83 -2.50 3.98
CA SER A 188 4.52 -2.10 4.50
C SER A 188 3.65 -1.51 3.40
N TRP A 189 4.20 -0.58 2.61
CA TRP A 189 3.45 0.04 1.51
C TRP A 189 3.05 -0.99 0.44
N LEU A 190 3.97 -1.89 0.05
CA LEU A 190 3.67 -2.95 -0.91
C LEU A 190 2.50 -3.81 -0.42
N ARG A 191 2.45 -4.17 0.86
CA ARG A 191 1.31 -4.88 1.45
C ARG A 191 0.01 -4.07 1.34
N ASP A 192 0.05 -2.79 1.64
CA ASP A 192 -1.14 -1.92 1.57
C ASP A 192 -1.67 -1.83 0.13
N PHE A 193 -0.79 -1.73 -0.87
CA PHE A 193 -1.15 -1.81 -2.30
C PHE A 193 -1.84 -3.12 -2.65
N LEU A 194 -1.32 -4.25 -2.18
CA LEU A 194 -1.91 -5.57 -2.47
C LEU A 194 -3.28 -5.74 -1.82
N ILE A 195 -3.46 -5.31 -0.56
CA ILE A 195 -4.75 -5.34 0.13
C ILE A 195 -5.78 -4.46 -0.58
N CYS A 196 -5.40 -3.25 -1.01
CA CYS A 196 -6.29 -2.38 -1.78
C CYS A 196 -6.67 -2.98 -3.13
N ARG A 197 -5.75 -3.68 -3.80
CA ARG A 197 -6.02 -4.38 -5.06
C ARG A 197 -7.02 -5.51 -4.85
N GLU A 198 -6.82 -6.35 -3.84
CA GLU A 198 -7.72 -7.46 -3.50
C GLU A 198 -9.14 -6.97 -3.23
N LYS A 199 -9.31 -5.93 -2.39
CA LYS A 199 -10.63 -5.33 -2.10
C LYS A 199 -11.37 -4.80 -3.33
N ARG A 200 -10.67 -4.43 -4.40
CA ARG A 200 -11.28 -3.98 -5.67
C ARG A 200 -11.62 -5.14 -6.61
N LEU A 201 -10.89 -6.26 -6.50
CA LEU A 201 -11.12 -7.47 -7.29
C LEU A 201 -12.27 -8.29 -6.72
N GLU A 202 -12.52 -8.21 -5.40
CA GLU A 202 -13.74 -8.73 -4.80
C GLU A 202 -14.97 -8.05 -5.43
N PRO A 203 -15.86 -8.81 -6.09
CA PRO A 203 -17.08 -8.25 -6.63
C PRO A 203 -17.91 -7.67 -5.49
N THR A 204 -18.16 -6.36 -5.52
CA THR A 204 -19.33 -5.80 -4.85
C THR A 204 -20.51 -6.66 -5.31
N ALA A 205 -21.19 -7.31 -4.35
CA ALA A 205 -22.26 -8.26 -4.62
C ALA A 205 -23.15 -7.79 -5.79
N PRO A 206 -23.52 -8.68 -6.74
CA PRO A 206 -24.29 -8.26 -7.89
C PRO A 206 -25.52 -7.48 -7.42
N PRO A 207 -25.89 -6.37 -8.10
CA PRO A 207 -27.08 -5.65 -7.74
C PRO A 207 -28.20 -6.67 -7.67
N THR A 208 -28.90 -6.72 -6.54
CA THR A 208 -30.12 -7.51 -6.40
C THR A 208 -30.93 -7.24 -7.65
N VAL A 209 -31.00 -8.25 -8.53
CA VAL A 209 -31.80 -8.18 -9.73
C VAL A 209 -33.20 -8.00 -9.17
N ALA A 210 -33.70 -6.76 -9.21
CA ALA A 210 -35.12 -6.50 -9.10
C ALA A 210 -35.71 -7.31 -10.24
N ARG A 211 -36.26 -8.47 -9.87
CA ARG A 211 -36.87 -9.41 -10.80
C ARG A 211 -37.90 -8.60 -11.55
N GLY A 212 -37.60 -8.31 -12.81
CA GLY A 212 -38.53 -7.63 -13.70
C GLY A 212 -39.87 -8.34 -13.60
N ILE A 213 -40.92 -7.54 -13.45
CA ILE A 213 -42.30 -7.99 -13.48
C ILE A 213 -42.51 -8.64 -14.84
N ALA A 214 -42.27 -9.94 -14.92
CA ALA A 214 -42.87 -10.78 -15.93
C ALA A 214 -44.32 -10.96 -15.47
N GLN A 215 -45.25 -10.38 -16.23
CA GLN A 215 -46.69 -10.60 -16.06
C GLN A 215 -46.96 -12.12 -15.99
N SER A 216 -47.17 -12.64 -14.79
CA SER A 216 -47.77 -13.95 -14.61
C SER A 216 -49.28 -13.78 -14.80
N LYS A 217 -49.77 -14.30 -15.92
CA LYS A 217 -51.18 -14.46 -16.25
C LYS A 217 -51.90 -15.14 -15.07
N THR A 218 -52.74 -14.38 -14.37
CA THR A 218 -53.53 -14.87 -13.23
C THR A 218 -54.50 -15.95 -13.72
N THR A 219 -54.30 -17.20 -13.30
CA THR A 219 -55.36 -18.21 -13.35
C THR A 219 -56.02 -18.23 -11.97
N ALA A 220 -57.30 -17.82 -11.93
CA ALA A 220 -58.10 -17.83 -10.72
C ALA A 220 -58.26 -19.27 -10.22
N THR A 221 -57.72 -19.56 -9.04
CA THR A 221 -58.04 -20.79 -8.31
C THR A 221 -59.15 -20.46 -7.32
N THR A 222 -60.36 -20.90 -7.65
CA THR A 222 -61.57 -20.83 -6.85
C THR A 222 -61.39 -21.66 -5.56
N LEU A 223 -61.35 -21.01 -4.40
CA LEU A 223 -61.42 -21.68 -3.11
C LEU A 223 -62.87 -22.03 -2.79
N SER A 224 -63.15 -23.32 -2.60
CA SER A 224 -64.47 -23.85 -2.27
C SER A 224 -64.94 -23.44 -0.87
N PRO A 225 -66.26 -23.35 -0.61
CA PRO A 225 -66.81 -22.60 0.53
C PRO A 225 -66.74 -23.18 1.97
N PRO A 226 -66.40 -24.45 2.27
CA PRO A 226 -66.55 -24.93 3.65
C PRO A 226 -65.35 -24.61 4.56
N SER A 227 -64.19 -24.22 4.02
CA SER A 227 -62.97 -23.96 4.80
C SER A 227 -62.92 -22.57 5.46
N CYS A 228 -63.63 -21.57 4.91
CA CYS A 228 -63.71 -20.24 5.51
C CYS A 228 -64.56 -20.21 6.79
N PHE A 229 -65.58 -21.07 6.90
CA PHE A 229 -66.46 -21.13 8.07
C PHE A 229 -65.72 -21.63 9.33
N LEU A 230 -64.76 -22.55 9.18
CA LEU A 230 -63.98 -23.08 10.30
C LEU A 230 -63.02 -22.03 10.89
N ILE A 231 -62.42 -21.20 10.04
CA ILE A 231 -61.48 -20.15 10.46
C ILE A 231 -62.23 -19.03 11.20
N LEU A 232 -63.42 -18.66 10.73
CA LEU A 232 -64.24 -17.64 11.37
C LEU A 232 -64.75 -18.10 12.75
N LEU A 233 -65.15 -19.37 12.89
CA LEU A 233 -65.60 -19.93 14.17
C LEU A 233 -64.47 -19.98 15.22
N CYS A 234 -63.25 -20.32 14.80
CA CYS A 234 -62.07 -20.37 15.69
C CYS A 234 -61.67 -18.99 16.23
N LEU A 235 -61.88 -17.92 15.45
CA LEU A 235 -61.59 -16.54 15.87
C LEU A 235 -62.64 -16.03 16.87
N ILE A 236 -63.92 -16.37 16.66
CA ILE A 236 -65.00 -15.99 17.57
C ILE A 236 -64.85 -16.68 18.95
N LEU A 237 -64.47 -17.97 18.98
CA LEU A 237 -64.23 -18.70 20.23
C LEU A 237 -63.01 -18.17 21.02
N HIS A 238 -61.98 -17.68 20.34
CA HIS A 238 -60.82 -17.04 20.98
C HIS A 238 -61.18 -15.67 21.59
N CYS A 239 -62.06 -14.89 20.95
CA CYS A 239 -62.50 -13.61 21.49
C CYS A 239 -63.38 -13.77 22.75
N ILE A 240 -64.25 -14.78 22.80
CA ILE A 240 -65.13 -15.02 23.95
C ILE A 240 -64.35 -15.51 25.18
N CYS A 241 -63.22 -16.21 24.99
CA CYS A 241 -62.36 -16.66 26.09
C CYS A 241 -61.41 -15.56 26.63
N GLY A 242 -61.23 -14.46 25.90
CA GLY A 242 -60.28 -13.39 26.22
C GLY A 242 -60.78 -12.29 27.16
N GLU A 243 -62.09 -12.17 27.39
CA GLU A 243 -62.68 -11.06 28.18
C GLU A 243 -63.08 -11.43 29.63
N SER A 244 -62.82 -12.65 30.11
CA SER A 244 -63.29 -13.06 31.45
C SER A 244 -62.26 -12.97 32.59
N PHE A 245 -61.02 -12.50 32.39
CA PHE A 245 -60.02 -12.45 33.47
C PHE A 245 -59.21 -11.15 33.53
N ARG A 246 -59.76 -10.14 34.21
CA ARG A 246 -59.20 -9.47 35.42
C ARG A 246 -59.72 -8.04 35.59
N VAL A 247 -60.79 -7.93 36.38
CA VAL A 247 -61.10 -6.75 37.20
C VAL A 247 -61.02 -7.18 38.67
N THR A 248 -60.46 -6.30 39.51
CA THR A 248 -60.47 -6.20 41.00
C THR A 248 -59.18 -6.44 41.81
N GLY A 249 -58.83 -5.41 42.62
CA GLY A 249 -58.12 -5.45 43.92
C GLY A 249 -56.60 -5.27 43.85
N GLY A 250 -55.92 -4.29 44.47
CA GLY A 250 -56.26 -3.35 45.54
C GLY A 250 -55.21 -3.45 46.65
N ARG A 251 -54.43 -2.38 46.88
CA ARG A 251 -54.05 -1.86 48.21
C ARG A 251 -53.53 -0.44 48.08
#